data_AF-A0A7C4R7S0-F1
#
_entry.id   AF-A0A7C4R7S0-F1
#
_cell.length_a   1.000
_cell.length_b   1.000
_cell.length_c   1.000
_cell.angle_alpha   90.00
_cell.angle_beta   90.00
_cell.angle_gamma   90.00
#
_symmetry.space_group_name_H-M   'P 1'
#
loop_
_entity.id
_entity.type
_entity.pdbx_description
1 polymer ?
#
loop_
_entity_poly.entity_id
_entity_poly.type
_entity_poly.pdbx_seq_one_letter_code
_entity_poly.pdbx_strand_id
1 'polypeptide(L)' 'EYRLEALTGGSDAVAEVIIKVEDKDGNIVSARGAREDIVMASVEAMINGINKILSKKVKGYSVTSLF' A
#
# COMPACT_ATOMS: atom_id res chain seq x y z
N GLU A 1 -2.79 -10.14 -2.77
CA GLU A 1 -2.04 -10.24 -4.05
C GLU A 1 -0.71 -9.49 -3.92
N TYR A 2 0.33 -9.94 -4.61
CA TYR A 2 1.66 -9.32 -4.67
C TYR A 2 2.15 -9.29 -6.12
N ARG A 3 2.69 -8.14 -6.56
CA ARG A 3 3.26 -7.94 -7.89
C ARG A 3 4.53 -7.11 -7.77
N LEU A 4 5.56 -7.50 -8.51
CA LEU A 4 6.85 -6.82 -8.57
C LEU A 4 7.14 -6.44 -10.02
N GLU A 5 7.51 -5.18 -10.24
CA GLU A 5 7.87 -4.62 -11.54
C GLU A 5 9.18 -3.84 -11.42
N ALA A 6 9.99 -3.84 -12.48
CA ALA A 6 11.16 -2.97 -12.55
C ALA A 6 10.77 -1.69 -13.30
N LEU A 7 10.93 -0.53 -12.65
CA LEU A 7 10.66 0.78 -13.25
C LEU A 7 11.80 1.20 -14.19
N THR A 8 13.05 0.90 -13.79
CA THR A 8 14.27 1.24 -14.52
C THR A 8 15.18 0.01 -14.64
N GLY A 9 16.14 0.05 -15.56
CA GLY A 9 17.14 -1.00 -15.74
C GLY A 9 18.56 -0.51 -15.44
N GLY A 10 19.50 -1.45 -15.28
CA GLY A 10 20.90 -1.17 -14.92
C GLY A 10 21.20 -1.56 -13.47
N SER A 11 22.40 -1.22 -12.99
CA SER A 11 22.82 -1.52 -11.60
C SER A 11 22.00 -0.78 -10.54
N ASP A 12 21.43 0.37 -10.92
CA ASP A 12 20.63 1.24 -10.05
C ASP A 12 19.12 1.12 -10.37
N ALA A 13 18.69 -0.08 -10.74
CA ALA A 13 17.31 -0.37 -11.09
C ALA A 13 16.38 -0.16 -9.88
N VAL A 14 15.26 0.53 -10.10
CA VAL A 14 14.22 0.71 -9.09
C VAL A 14 13.15 -0.37 -9.24
N ALA A 15 12.87 -1.07 -8.16
CA ALA A 15 11.79 -2.03 -8.06
C ALA A 15 10.51 -1.35 -7.54
N GLU A 16 9.40 -1.52 -8.24
CA GLU A 16 8.05 -1.22 -7.76
C GLU A 16 7.39 -2.51 -7.25
N VAL A 17 6.95 -2.47 -6.01
CA VAL A 17 6.16 -3.53 -5.38
C VAL A 17 4.73 -3.03 -5.24
N ILE A 18 3.77 -3.78 -5.74
CA ILE A 18 2.34 -3.50 -5.63
C ILE A 18 1.70 -4.64 -4.84
N ILE A 19 0.96 -4.28 -3.79
CA ILE A 19 0.22 -5.23 -2.96
C ILE A 19 -1.26 -4.89 -2.91
N LYS A 20 -2.09 -5.92 -2.72
CA LYS A 20 -3.47 -5.75 -2.25
C LYS A 20 -3.58 -6.24 -0.82
N VAL A 21 -4.12 -5.39 0.04
CA VAL A 21 -4.41 -5.67 1.44
C VAL A 21 -5.92 -5.73 1.60
N GLU A 22 -6.38 -6.73 2.34
CA GLU A 22 -7.77 -6.95 2.69
C GLU A 22 -7.91 -6.97 4.21
N ASP A 23 -8.98 -6.37 4.74
CA ASP A 23 -9.31 -6.47 6.16
C ASP A 23 -10.39 -7.54 6.40
N LYS A 24 -10.62 -7.81 7.69
CA LYS A 24 -11.64 -8.76 8.15
C LYS A 24 -13.09 -8.44 7.69
N ASP A 25 -13.34 -7.21 7.24
CA ASP A 25 -14.66 -6.74 6.82
C ASP A 25 -14.81 -6.79 5.29
N GLY A 26 -13.82 -7.35 4.58
CA GLY A 26 -13.80 -7.50 3.11
C GLY A 26 -13.37 -6.24 2.37
N ASN A 27 -12.86 -5.20 3.06
CA ASN A 27 -12.37 -4.01 2.39
C ASN A 27 -11.03 -4.30 1.75
N ILE A 28 -10.94 -4.10 0.44
CA ILE A 28 -9.67 -4.25 -0.29
C ILE A 28 -9.10 -2.87 -0.62
N VAL A 29 -7.79 -2.71 -0.44
CA VAL A 29 -7.00 -1.57 -0.89
C VAL A 29 -5.75 -2.02 -1.63
N SER A 30 -5.37 -1.28 -2.67
CA SER A 30 -4.07 -1.43 -3.30
C SER A 30 -3.09 -0.40 -2.74
N ALA A 31 -1.85 -0.83 -2.53
CA ALA A 31 -0.73 0.00 -2.14
C ALA A 31 0.53 -0.38 -2.91
N ARG A 32 1.49 0.55 -2.92
CA ARG A 32 2.76 0.36 -3.62
C ARG A 32 3.93 0.94 -2.83
N GLY A 33 5.12 0.44 -3.11
CA GLY A 33 6.40 0.94 -2.63
C GLY A 33 7.41 0.84 -3.76
N ALA A 34 8.33 1.80 -3.85
CA ALA A 34 9.29 1.88 -4.94
C ALA A 34 10.67 2.24 -4.41
N ARG A 35 11.63 1.32 -4.51
CA ARG A 35 13.03 1.47 -4.05
C ARG A 35 13.96 0.63 -4.91
N GLU A 36 15.25 0.97 -4.90
CA GLU A 36 16.30 0.13 -5.50
C GLU A 36 16.36 -1.25 -4.82
N ASP A 37 16.15 -1.29 -3.50
CA ASP A 37 16.07 -2.52 -2.73
C ASP A 37 14.64 -3.08 -2.69
N ILE A 38 14.46 -4.30 -3.19
CA ILE A 38 13.16 -4.98 -3.28
C ILE A 38 12.54 -5.24 -1.90
N VAL A 39 13.36 -5.53 -0.88
CA VAL A 39 12.88 -5.79 0.49
C VAL A 39 12.32 -4.50 1.08
N MET A 40 13.05 -3.40 0.94
CA MET A 40 12.59 -2.09 1.40
C MET A 40 11.36 -1.60 0.63
N ALA A 41 11.31 -1.79 -0.69
CA ALA A 41 10.12 -1.51 -1.50
C ALA A 41 8.90 -2.30 -1.00
N SER A 42 9.09 -3.56 -0.62
CA SER A 42 8.03 -4.43 -0.09
C SER A 42 7.53 -3.97 1.27
N VAL A 43 8.45 -3.62 2.18
CA VAL A 43 8.11 -3.10 3.51
C VAL A 43 7.33 -1.78 3.40
N GLU A 44 7.78 -0.88 2.54
CA GLU A 44 7.09 0.39 2.29
C GLU A 44 5.69 0.17 1.70
N ALA A 45 5.55 -0.73 0.72
CA ALA A 45 4.26 -1.10 0.16
C ALA A 45 3.29 -1.63 1.24
N MET A 46 3.82 -2.44 2.18
CA MET A 46 3.06 -2.98 3.31
C MET A 46 2.59 -1.88 4.27
N ILE A 47 3.48 -0.99 4.70
CA ILE A 47 3.15 0.15 5.58
C ILE A 47 2.09 1.03 4.92
N ASN A 48 2.27 1.34 3.63
CA ASN A 48 1.31 2.13 2.86
C ASN A 48 -0.06 1.44 2.77
N GLY A 49 -0.10 0.12 2.58
CA GLY A 49 -1.33 -0.67 2.55
C GLY A 49 -2.08 -0.66 3.88
N ILE A 50 -1.35 -0.87 4.98
CA ILE A 50 -1.91 -0.83 6.34
C ILE A 50 -2.46 0.57 6.65
N ASN A 51 -1.69 1.63 6.39
CA ASN A 51 -2.15 3.00 6.64
C ASN A 51 -3.41 3.32 5.82
N LYS A 52 -3.46 2.89 4.57
CA LYS A 52 -4.59 3.14 3.66
C LYS A 52 -5.85 2.38 4.10
N ILE A 53 -5.72 1.12 4.53
CA ILE A 53 -6.88 0.32 4.97
C ILE A 53 -7.42 0.81 6.31
N LEU A 54 -6.55 1.20 7.25
CA LEU A 54 -6.95 1.81 8.51
C LEU A 54 -7.62 3.17 8.28
N SER A 55 -7.09 4.00 7.38
CA SER A 55 -7.71 5.30 7.04
C SER A 55 -9.10 5.14 6.43
N LYS A 56 -9.36 4.04 5.69
CA LYS A 56 -10.70 3.70 5.19
C LYS A 56 -11.68 3.45 6.34
N LYS A 57 -11.24 2.75 7.41
CA LYS A 57 -12.06 2.54 8.62
C LYS A 57 -12.34 3.84 9.35
N VAL A 58 -11.34 4.71 9.51
CA VAL A 58 -11.47 6.01 10.19
C VAL A 58 -12.44 6.93 9.45
N LYS A 59 -12.40 6.99 8.12
CA LYS A 59 -13.36 7.77 7.32
C LYS A 59 -14.79 7.22 7.32
N GLY A 60 -15.00 5.97 7.76
CA GLY A 60 -16.34 5.42 8.01
C GLY A 60 -17.03 6.07 9.22
N TYR A 61 -16.26 6.66 10.14
CA TYR A 61 -16.76 7.53 11.19
C TYR A 61 -16.79 8.98 10.70
N SER A 62 -17.71 9.28 9.77
CA SER A 62 -18.20 10.65 9.67
C SER A 62 -18.87 10.95 11.01
N VAL A 63 -18.23 11.78 11.84
CA VAL A 63 -18.97 12.57 12.83
C VAL A 63 -19.92 13.41 11.99
N THR A 64 -21.13 12.90 11.74
CA THR A 64 -22.23 13.71 11.27
C THR A 64 -22.35 14.82 12.30
N SER A 65 -21.94 16.02 11.90
CA SER A 65 -22.14 17.23 12.68
C SER A 65 -23.61 17.28 13.05
N LEU A 66 -23.92 16.93 14.30
CA LEU A 66 -25.14 17.33 14.96
C LEU A 66 -24.92 18.78 15.41
N PHE A 67 -24.88 19.68 14.42
CA PHE A 67 -25.07 21.12 14.54
C PHE A 67 -25.67 21.60 13.23
#